data_AF-A0A512U6R9-F1
#
_entry.id   AF-A0A512U6R9-F1
#
_cell.length_a   1.000
_cell.length_b   1.000
_cell.length_c   1.000
_cell.angle_alpha   90.00
_cell.angle_beta   90.00
_cell.angle_gamma   90.00
#
_symmetry.space_group_name_H-M   'P 1'
#
loop_
_entity.id
_entity.type
_entity.pdbx_description
1 polymer ?
#
loop_
_entity_poly.entity_id
_entity_poly.type
_entity_poly.pdbx_seq_one_letter_code
_entity_poly.pdbx_strand_id
1 'polypeptide(L)'
;MRVHQQLLCRTPFPENITKTNEDHPNPLLCTAEMETPKIPEPPTGGNSVSLEYEDYRGTKVKSLSCFGSFDIKPETRALKWISDHTSGEVHKDMATISMLYNQKLALPQKAADFIAQSPELAEEARWERLKAAFYRFYPQQIRDQAYQLLSKLSALEASRIIAKKTSRFANEVIFRAIDEDLCECEDAERLNDEMPAMYEIVARSILLEAEDFIQAEKKLEQPRVFGSKECVDENQIKELSQSWASDYENFARLRSSLASSRLRLFQFEHAHARYEPRTRWIHMKTKVLWENSDESPFLPAKVRDLFLHRNEHSDYIRDQEYTSDDPQMQSFEGSLQAYGQGYFEEFECLHNDDRFEEFVLKFPYNTISPELGVDVLRSHFDEKYPSECWQIVSRPDPPMFFKKDHVVRVYIDMTQCGMPKGTNDVLGSTLLLKDFGFCLNCYAEGHHRMTCNERKGKIDSC
;
A
#
# COMPACT_ATOMS: atom_id res chain seq x y z
N MET A 1 -31.43 33.32 -35.89
CA MET A 1 -32.72 33.71 -35.25
C MET A 1 -32.40 34.50 -34.00
N ARG A 2 -33.09 35.64 -33.82
CA ARG A 2 -33.07 36.53 -32.63
C ARG A 2 -33.39 35.70 -31.36
N VAL A 3 -32.98 36.05 -30.14
CA VAL A 3 -33.46 37.20 -29.33
C VAL A 3 -32.59 37.35 -28.06
N HIS A 4 -32.44 38.62 -27.64
CA HIS A 4 -32.11 39.23 -26.33
C HIS A 4 -32.10 38.34 -25.05
N GLN A 5 -31.32 38.65 -24.01
CA GLN A 5 -31.54 39.81 -23.13
C GLN A 5 -30.36 40.13 -22.17
N GLN A 6 -30.12 41.44 -22.01
CA GLN A 6 -29.24 42.10 -21.05
C GLN A 6 -29.85 42.16 -19.63
N LEU A 7 -29.00 42.30 -18.59
CA LEU A 7 -29.11 43.23 -17.41
C LEU A 7 -28.06 42.81 -16.37
N LEU A 8 -26.89 43.47 -16.23
CA LEU A 8 -26.59 44.69 -15.45
C LEU A 8 -27.11 44.69 -13.99
N CYS A 9 -26.19 44.63 -13.00
CA CYS A 9 -25.91 45.74 -12.07
C CYS A 9 -24.95 45.40 -10.89
N ARG A 10 -23.98 46.32 -10.71
CA ARG A 10 -23.40 46.88 -9.45
C ARG A 10 -22.28 46.14 -8.68
N THR A 11 -21.11 46.78 -8.75
CA THR A 11 -19.96 46.85 -7.81
C THR A 11 -20.32 47.65 -6.53
N PRO A 12 -19.42 47.96 -5.54
CA PRO A 12 -18.09 47.41 -5.14
C PRO A 12 -17.86 47.18 -3.59
N PHE A 13 -16.84 46.36 -3.23
CA PHE A 13 -15.93 46.39 -2.03
C PHE A 13 -16.49 46.45 -0.56
N PRO A 14 -15.70 46.19 0.52
CA PRO A 14 -14.34 45.63 0.66
C PRO A 14 -14.17 44.52 1.76
N GLU A 15 -12.95 43.98 1.78
CA GLU A 15 -12.15 43.30 2.82
C GLU A 15 -12.65 43.07 4.26
N ASN A 16 -12.06 41.98 4.80
CA ASN A 16 -11.82 41.55 6.19
C ASN A 16 -12.88 40.70 6.87
N ILE A 17 -12.38 39.58 7.44
CA ILE A 17 -12.78 38.85 8.67
C ILE A 17 -12.24 37.42 8.48
N THR A 18 -11.03 37.16 8.98
CA THR A 18 -10.69 36.50 10.25
C THR A 18 -10.87 34.98 10.26
N LYS A 19 -9.81 34.33 10.77
CA LYS A 19 -9.74 32.99 11.33
C LYS A 19 -11.10 32.45 11.83
N THR A 20 -11.50 31.31 11.28
CA THR A 20 -12.45 30.35 11.86
C THR A 20 -11.67 29.04 11.98
N ASN A 21 -11.24 28.61 13.19
CA ASN A 21 -11.97 27.69 14.07
C ASN A 21 -13.41 27.40 13.65
N GLU A 22 -13.64 26.22 13.07
CA GLU A 22 -14.83 25.34 13.25
C GLU A 22 -14.33 23.91 12.95
N ASP A 23 -14.24 23.04 13.95
CA ASP A 23 -15.25 22.03 14.28
C ASP A 23 -15.46 21.01 13.15
N HIS A 24 -14.66 19.93 13.20
CA HIS A 24 -14.97 18.72 12.44
C HIS A 24 -15.95 17.85 13.24
N PRO A 25 -17.01 17.32 12.59
CA PRO A 25 -17.95 16.43 13.25
C PRO A 25 -17.30 15.09 13.56
N ASN A 26 -17.70 14.50 14.69
CA ASN A 26 -17.42 13.12 15.07
C ASN A 26 -17.67 12.17 13.88
N PRO A 27 -16.69 11.33 13.48
CA PRO A 27 -16.98 10.25 12.56
C PRO A 27 -17.82 9.18 13.27
N LEU A 28 -18.98 8.88 12.69
CA LEU A 28 -19.84 7.76 13.05
C LEU A 28 -19.02 6.47 13.04
N LEU A 29 -19.05 5.72 14.14
CA LEU A 29 -18.52 4.36 14.20
C LEU A 29 -19.33 3.47 13.24
N CYS A 30 -18.69 2.96 12.19
CA CYS A 30 -19.16 1.77 11.48
C CYS A 30 -18.89 0.55 12.37
N THR A 31 -19.91 0.15 13.14
CA THR A 31 -19.90 -1.14 13.84
C THR A 31 -20.29 -2.24 12.85
N ALA A 32 -19.31 -2.95 12.30
CA ALA A 32 -19.56 -4.28 11.75
C ALA A 32 -19.77 -5.25 12.92
N GLU A 33 -20.93 -5.90 12.95
CA GLU A 33 -21.29 -6.90 13.96
C GLU A 33 -20.33 -8.11 13.86
N MET A 34 -19.32 -8.16 14.73
CA MET A 34 -18.55 -9.38 14.98
C MET A 34 -19.27 -10.22 16.04
N GLU A 35 -19.56 -11.47 15.71
CA GLU A 35 -20.10 -12.46 16.62
C GLU A 35 -19.24 -12.57 17.89
N THR A 36 -19.89 -12.40 19.04
CA THR A 36 -19.26 -12.34 20.36
C THR A 36 -18.82 -13.75 20.80
N PRO A 37 -17.54 -13.96 21.20
CA PRO A 37 -17.17 -15.17 21.91
C PRO A 37 -17.82 -15.19 23.30
N LYS A 38 -18.42 -16.32 23.69
CA LYS A 38 -18.98 -16.51 25.04
C LYS A 38 -17.89 -16.37 26.10
N ILE A 39 -18.04 -15.37 26.96
CA ILE A 39 -17.21 -15.13 28.15
C ILE A 39 -17.45 -16.28 29.16
N PRO A 40 -16.42 -16.93 29.73
CA PRO A 40 -16.59 -17.88 30.82
C PRO A 40 -17.02 -17.17 32.10
N GLU A 41 -18.01 -17.72 32.81
CA GLU A 41 -18.44 -17.21 34.12
C GLU A 41 -17.28 -17.22 35.14
N PRO A 42 -17.16 -16.18 35.99
CA PRO A 42 -16.07 -16.09 36.96
C PRO A 42 -16.30 -17.06 38.13
N PRO A 43 -15.22 -17.64 38.69
CA PRO A 43 -15.32 -18.44 39.90
C PRO A 43 -15.68 -17.55 41.09
N THR A 44 -16.73 -17.90 41.81
CA THR A 44 -17.11 -17.31 43.09
C THR A 44 -16.03 -17.52 44.13
N GLY A 45 -15.34 -16.45 44.55
CA GLY A 45 -14.36 -16.50 45.64
C GLY A 45 -13.63 -15.19 45.96
N GLY A 46 -14.26 -14.33 46.76
CA GLY A 46 -13.67 -13.44 47.77
C GLY A 46 -12.38 -12.65 47.49
N ASN A 47 -12.53 -11.42 46.98
CA ASN A 47 -12.05 -10.16 47.61
C ASN A 47 -12.40 -9.01 46.66
N SER A 48 -13.33 -8.15 47.08
CA SER A 48 -13.83 -7.01 46.29
C SER A 48 -12.79 -5.89 46.23
N VAL A 49 -11.79 -6.02 45.37
CA VAL A 49 -11.23 -4.85 44.71
C VAL A 49 -12.36 -4.33 43.84
N SER A 50 -12.81 -3.09 44.04
CA SER A 50 -13.77 -2.47 43.13
C SER A 50 -13.14 -2.50 41.75
N LEU A 51 -13.62 -3.40 40.89
CA LEU A 51 -13.27 -3.43 39.49
C LEU A 51 -13.85 -2.16 38.89
N GLU A 52 -13.05 -1.10 38.84
CA GLU A 52 -13.41 0.15 38.17
C GLU A 52 -13.36 -0.12 36.67
N TYR A 53 -14.53 -0.43 36.12
CA TYR A 53 -14.76 -0.39 34.69
C TYR A 53 -14.96 1.06 34.30
N GLU A 54 -14.26 1.49 33.26
CA GLU A 54 -14.42 2.82 32.68
C GLU A 54 -15.22 2.70 31.39
N ASP A 55 -16.20 3.57 31.21
CA ASP A 55 -16.89 3.73 29.93
C ASP A 55 -15.91 4.37 28.95
N TYR A 56 -15.53 3.65 27.90
CA TYR A 56 -14.59 4.09 26.89
C TYR A 56 -15.17 3.85 25.49
N ARG A 57 -15.49 4.94 24.79
CA ARG A 57 -16.11 4.94 23.45
C ARG A 57 -17.30 3.97 23.29
N GLY A 58 -18.10 3.81 24.35
CA GLY A 58 -19.27 2.93 24.36
C GLY A 58 -19.00 1.51 24.88
N THR A 59 -17.73 1.10 25.01
CA THR A 59 -17.34 -0.19 25.58
C THR A 59 -16.80 -0.03 27.01
N LYS A 60 -17.29 -0.86 27.93
CA LYS A 60 -16.78 -0.90 29.31
C LYS A 60 -15.50 -1.72 29.37
N VAL A 61 -14.40 -1.09 29.73
CA VAL A 61 -13.07 -1.73 29.78
C VAL A 61 -12.49 -1.61 31.18
N LYS A 62 -11.75 -2.64 31.60
CA LYS A 62 -10.92 -2.57 32.81
C LYS A 62 -9.61 -1.86 32.47
N SER A 63 -9.07 -1.10 33.41
CA SER A 63 -7.74 -0.50 33.25
C SER A 63 -6.65 -1.55 33.11
N LEU A 64 -5.54 -1.17 32.48
CA LEU A 64 -4.37 -2.03 32.30
C LEU A 64 -3.79 -2.52 33.63
N SER A 65 -3.90 -1.71 34.69
CA SER A 65 -3.47 -2.07 36.05
C SER A 65 -4.20 -3.29 36.63
N CYS A 66 -5.41 -3.62 36.16
CA CYS A 66 -6.14 -4.81 36.59
C CYS A 66 -5.50 -6.12 36.09
N PHE A 67 -4.65 -6.07 35.06
CA PHE A 67 -4.00 -7.24 34.47
C PHE A 67 -2.61 -7.50 35.11
N GLY A 68 -2.00 -6.47 35.70
CA GLY A 68 -0.78 -6.57 36.50
C GLY A 68 0.16 -5.38 36.33
N SER A 69 1.39 -5.55 36.81
CA SER A 69 2.49 -4.59 36.65
C SER A 69 3.38 -4.96 35.47
N PHE A 70 3.95 -3.94 34.81
CA PHE A 70 4.83 -4.11 33.66
C PHE A 70 6.19 -3.47 33.94
N ASP A 71 7.26 -4.16 33.57
CA ASP A 71 8.61 -3.62 33.65
C ASP A 71 8.97 -2.89 32.35
N ILE A 72 9.04 -1.56 32.43
CA ILE A 72 9.38 -0.68 31.32
C ILE A 72 10.73 -0.05 31.62
N LYS A 73 11.69 -0.33 30.74
CA LYS A 73 13.07 0.14 30.90
C LYS A 73 13.14 1.68 30.90
N PRO A 74 14.05 2.27 31.70
CA PRO A 74 14.24 3.73 31.75
C PRO A 74 14.49 4.37 30.39
N GLU A 75 15.27 3.71 29.52
CA GLU A 75 15.58 4.23 28.18
C GLU A 75 14.34 4.38 27.32
N THR A 76 13.39 3.43 27.42
CA THR A 76 12.11 3.49 26.70
C THR A 76 11.27 4.67 27.20
N ARG A 77 11.20 4.91 28.51
CA ARG A 77 10.44 6.04 29.07
C ARG A 77 10.95 7.41 28.62
N ALA A 78 12.22 7.48 28.22
CA ALA A 78 12.86 8.70 27.75
C ALA A 78 12.66 8.98 26.25
N LEU A 79 11.99 8.10 25.50
CA LEU A 79 11.76 8.28 24.06
C LEU A 79 10.74 9.41 23.79
N LYS A 80 11.11 10.35 22.92
CA LYS A 80 10.33 11.57 22.64
C LYS A 80 9.01 11.31 21.92
N TRP A 81 8.93 10.24 21.12
CA TRP A 81 7.83 9.96 20.22
C TRP A 81 6.72 9.07 20.81
N ILE A 82 6.81 8.70 22.09
CA ILE A 82 5.76 7.89 22.76
C ILE A 82 4.43 8.64 22.81
N SER A 83 4.48 9.96 22.98
CA SER A 83 3.30 10.82 23.08
C SER A 83 3.23 11.81 21.92
N ASP A 84 3.62 11.38 20.72
CA ASP A 84 3.53 12.22 19.54
C ASP A 84 2.06 12.44 19.14
N HIS A 85 1.82 13.53 18.39
CA HIS A 85 0.48 14.00 18.02
C HIS A 85 -0.29 13.07 17.07
N THR A 86 0.33 12.00 16.57
CA THR A 86 -0.26 11.05 15.61
C THR A 86 -1.16 10.00 16.26
N SER A 87 -1.14 9.90 17.60
CA SER A 87 -1.97 8.95 18.36
C SER A 87 -3.47 9.26 18.26
N GLY A 88 -3.82 10.54 18.11
CA GLY A 88 -5.18 11.04 18.25
C GLY A 88 -5.68 10.96 19.70
N GLU A 89 -6.99 10.99 19.87
CA GLU A 89 -7.62 10.70 21.16
C GLU A 89 -7.54 9.20 21.42
N VAL A 90 -6.92 8.80 22.54
CA VAL A 90 -6.71 7.39 22.90
C VAL A 90 -7.05 7.10 24.35
N HIS A 91 -7.27 5.83 24.68
CA HIS A 91 -7.44 5.39 26.07
C HIS A 91 -6.21 5.77 26.91
N LYS A 92 -6.42 6.16 28.18
CA LYS A 92 -5.36 6.67 29.08
C LYS A 92 -4.15 5.73 29.23
N ASP A 93 -4.39 4.42 29.16
CA ASP A 93 -3.35 3.40 29.29
C ASP A 93 -2.56 3.16 27.99
N MET A 94 -2.94 3.77 26.86
CA MET A 94 -2.24 3.60 25.58
C MET A 94 -0.80 4.11 25.61
N ALA A 95 -0.49 5.13 26.42
CA ALA A 95 0.91 5.55 26.60
C ALA A 95 1.78 4.40 27.13
N THR A 96 1.24 3.59 28.03
CA THR A 96 1.93 2.40 28.57
C THR A 96 2.04 1.31 27.51
N ILE A 97 1.00 1.07 26.73
CA ILE A 97 1.03 0.13 25.60
C ILE A 97 2.08 0.54 24.56
N SER A 98 2.15 1.83 24.23
CA SER A 98 3.14 2.40 23.31
C SER A 98 4.56 2.19 23.83
N MET A 99 4.81 2.43 25.12
CA MET A 99 6.09 2.11 25.76
C MET A 99 6.44 0.61 25.62
N LEU A 100 5.48 -0.29 25.87
CA LEU A 100 5.70 -1.72 25.74
C LEU A 100 6.06 -2.12 24.30
N TYR A 101 5.35 -1.59 23.28
CA TYR A 101 5.67 -1.83 21.88
C TYR A 101 7.06 -1.32 21.48
N ASN A 102 7.45 -0.14 21.96
CA ASN A 102 8.79 0.42 21.72
C ASN A 102 9.90 -0.43 22.37
N GLN A 103 9.62 -1.14 23.47
CA GLN A 103 10.54 -2.09 24.08
C GLN A 103 10.56 -3.44 23.33
N LYS A 104 9.40 -3.95 22.95
CA LYS A 104 9.23 -5.18 22.17
C LYS A 104 7.90 -5.12 21.39
N LEU A 105 7.95 -5.31 20.07
CA LEU A 105 6.76 -5.28 19.21
C LEU A 105 5.70 -6.34 19.55
N ALA A 106 6.10 -7.42 20.23
CA ALA A 106 5.17 -8.39 20.82
C ALA A 106 4.91 -8.03 22.29
N LEU A 107 3.64 -7.77 22.62
CA LEU A 107 3.24 -7.43 23.98
C LEU A 107 3.36 -8.63 24.94
N PRO A 108 3.63 -8.39 26.23
CA PRO A 108 3.37 -9.37 27.27
C PRO A 108 1.89 -9.79 27.28
N GLN A 109 1.60 -11.06 27.59
CA GLN A 109 0.24 -11.62 27.54
C GLN A 109 -0.79 -10.76 28.29
N LYS A 110 -0.46 -10.26 29.48
CA LYS A 110 -1.33 -9.40 30.28
C LYS A 110 -1.74 -8.09 29.58
N ALA A 111 -0.84 -7.50 28.80
CA ALA A 111 -1.15 -6.31 28.01
C ALA A 111 -1.93 -6.68 26.74
N ALA A 112 -1.66 -7.85 26.15
CA ALA A 112 -2.46 -8.39 25.06
C ALA A 112 -3.91 -8.66 25.50
N ASP A 113 -4.11 -9.24 26.69
CA ASP A 113 -5.43 -9.50 27.28
C ASP A 113 -6.18 -8.19 27.54
N PHE A 114 -5.49 -7.12 27.94
CA PHE A 114 -6.08 -5.79 28.12
C PHE A 114 -6.61 -5.21 26.80
N ILE A 115 -5.82 -5.25 25.72
CA ILE A 115 -6.25 -4.68 24.43
C ILE A 115 -7.31 -5.55 23.75
N ALA A 116 -7.38 -6.85 24.07
CA ALA A 116 -8.39 -7.77 23.55
C ALA A 116 -9.79 -7.57 24.17
N GLN A 117 -9.93 -6.67 25.17
CA GLN A 117 -11.21 -6.37 25.79
C GLN A 117 -12.21 -5.72 24.84
N SER A 118 -11.73 -4.95 23.84
CA SER A 118 -12.60 -4.29 22.88
C SER A 118 -11.93 -4.04 21.53
N PRO A 119 -12.72 -3.97 20.43
CA PRO A 119 -12.19 -3.63 19.12
C PRO A 119 -11.51 -2.26 19.07
N GLU A 120 -12.02 -1.27 19.82
CA GLU A 120 -11.46 0.09 19.84
C GLU A 120 -10.06 0.11 20.46
N LEU A 121 -9.86 -0.61 21.58
CA LEU A 121 -8.53 -0.75 22.19
C LEU A 121 -7.56 -1.50 21.29
N ALA A 122 -8.04 -2.55 20.61
CA ALA A 122 -7.23 -3.30 19.66
C ALA A 122 -6.74 -2.42 18.50
N GLU A 123 -7.60 -1.54 17.97
CA GLU A 123 -7.25 -0.61 16.89
C GLU A 123 -6.29 0.49 17.35
N GLU A 124 -6.48 1.04 18.55
CA GLU A 124 -5.52 1.98 19.13
C GLU A 124 -4.15 1.34 19.35
N ALA A 125 -4.12 0.15 19.94
CA ALA A 125 -2.90 -0.61 20.15
C ALA A 125 -2.22 -1.00 18.83
N ARG A 126 -3.00 -1.32 17.78
CA ARG A 126 -2.47 -1.57 16.43
C ARG A 126 -1.70 -0.35 15.94
N TRP A 127 -2.25 0.84 16.10
CA TRP A 127 -1.59 2.07 15.68
C TRP A 127 -0.32 2.36 16.47
N GLU A 128 -0.35 2.21 17.80
CA GLU A 128 0.85 2.34 18.63
C GLU A 128 1.96 1.35 18.22
N ARG A 129 1.57 0.13 17.80
CA ARG A 129 2.50 -0.85 17.24
C ARG A 129 3.10 -0.39 15.90
N LEU A 130 2.30 0.17 15.00
CA LEU A 130 2.80 0.69 13.71
C LEU A 130 3.76 1.87 13.93
N LYS A 131 3.44 2.80 14.83
CA LYS A 131 4.36 3.89 15.19
C LYS A 131 5.68 3.37 15.75
N ALA A 132 5.62 2.42 16.68
CA ALA A 132 6.82 1.79 17.23
C ALA A 132 7.66 1.09 16.14
N ALA A 133 7.01 0.39 15.20
CA ALA A 133 7.67 -0.24 14.06
C ALA A 133 8.33 0.79 13.13
N PHE A 134 7.60 1.85 12.76
CA PHE A 134 8.09 2.95 11.93
C PHE A 134 9.40 3.52 12.47
N TYR A 135 9.42 3.93 13.74
CA TYR A 135 10.66 4.47 14.33
C TYR A 135 11.74 3.39 14.40
N ARG A 136 11.39 2.12 14.64
CA ARG A 136 12.37 1.04 14.74
C ARG A 136 13.10 0.75 13.42
N PHE A 137 12.48 0.99 12.25
CA PHE A 137 13.11 0.80 10.93
C PHE A 137 14.35 1.65 10.71
N TYR A 138 14.48 2.76 11.44
CA TYR A 138 15.57 3.70 11.28
C TYR A 138 16.60 3.60 12.41
N PRO A 139 17.89 3.85 12.15
CA PRO A 139 18.88 4.13 13.19
C PRO A 139 18.49 5.37 14.02
N GLN A 140 18.98 5.47 15.26
CA GLN A 140 18.61 6.53 16.21
C GLN A 140 18.72 7.95 15.63
N GLN A 141 19.78 8.25 14.87
CA GLN A 141 20.00 9.56 14.26
C GLN A 141 18.88 9.96 13.28
N ILE A 142 18.36 8.99 12.53
CA ILE A 142 17.27 9.20 11.58
C ILE A 142 15.91 9.24 12.31
N ARG A 143 15.73 8.49 13.41
CA ARG A 143 14.51 8.56 14.24
C ARG A 143 14.22 9.95 14.76
N ASP A 144 15.24 10.63 15.29
CA ASP A 144 15.08 11.98 15.82
C ASP A 144 14.72 12.99 14.71
N GLN A 145 15.30 12.83 13.51
CA GLN A 145 14.94 13.64 12.34
C GLN A 145 13.51 13.35 11.87
N ALA A 146 13.12 12.07 11.78
CA ALA A 146 11.77 11.67 11.42
C ALA A 146 10.74 12.24 12.41
N TYR A 147 10.99 12.15 13.71
CA TYR A 147 10.13 12.77 14.73
C TYR A 147 10.01 14.28 14.53
N GLN A 148 11.13 14.99 14.30
CA GLN A 148 11.11 16.43 14.06
C GLN A 148 10.34 16.83 12.79
N LEU A 149 10.43 16.03 11.73
CA LEU A 149 9.70 16.25 10.48
C LEU A 149 8.21 15.99 10.68
N LEU A 150 7.85 14.82 11.20
CA LEU A 150 6.45 14.44 11.44
C LEU A 150 5.76 15.43 12.39
N SER A 151 6.45 15.91 13.42
CA SER A 151 5.90 16.90 14.37
C SER A 151 5.56 18.27 13.75
N LYS A 152 6.02 18.54 12.53
CA LYS A 152 5.69 19.77 11.78
C LYS A 152 4.51 19.58 10.82
N LEU A 153 4.08 18.34 10.60
CA LEU A 153 2.96 18.01 9.74
C LEU A 153 1.65 18.00 10.54
N SER A 154 0.52 17.95 9.84
CA SER A 154 -0.74 17.61 10.49
C SER A 154 -0.73 16.14 10.94
N ALA A 155 -1.54 15.82 11.95
CA ALA A 155 -1.69 14.44 12.44
C ALA A 155 -2.10 13.47 11.31
N LEU A 156 -2.95 13.94 10.38
CA LEU A 156 -3.39 13.17 9.22
C LEU A 156 -2.22 12.84 8.29
N GLU A 157 -1.44 13.85 7.87
CA GLU A 157 -0.29 13.65 6.97
C GLU A 157 0.78 12.78 7.61
N ALA A 158 1.10 13.02 8.88
CA ALA A 158 2.06 12.22 9.61
C ALA A 158 1.59 10.76 9.73
N SER A 159 0.29 10.54 9.98
CA SER A 159 -0.29 9.19 10.02
C SER A 159 -0.26 8.51 8.65
N ARG A 160 -0.55 9.22 7.56
CA ARG A 160 -0.41 8.69 6.20
C ARG A 160 1.01 8.22 5.89
N ILE A 161 2.03 8.98 6.31
CA ILE A 161 3.44 8.59 6.16
C ILE A 161 3.75 7.33 6.97
N ILE A 162 3.36 7.28 8.24
CA ILE A 162 3.60 6.11 9.11
C ILE A 162 2.92 4.88 8.53
N ALA A 163 1.65 4.99 8.13
CA ALA A 163 0.89 3.91 7.53
C ALA A 163 1.58 3.40 6.25
N LYS A 164 1.89 4.29 5.30
CA LYS A 164 2.60 3.92 4.06
C LYS A 164 3.92 3.21 4.36
N LYS A 165 4.73 3.73 5.28
CA LYS A 165 6.04 3.15 5.60
C LYS A 165 5.97 1.87 6.43
N THR A 166 4.80 1.52 6.96
CA THR A 166 4.60 0.31 7.78
C THR A 166 3.59 -0.67 7.18
N SER A 167 3.03 -0.38 6.01
CA SER A 167 1.97 -1.16 5.37
C SER A 167 2.39 -2.61 5.16
N ARG A 168 3.58 -2.83 4.59
CA ARG A 168 4.15 -4.17 4.39
C ARG A 168 4.43 -4.92 5.68
N PHE A 169 4.86 -4.23 6.75
CA PHE A 169 4.97 -4.85 8.08
C PHE A 169 3.61 -5.26 8.65
N ALA A 170 2.55 -4.54 8.30
CA ALA A 170 1.18 -4.87 8.69
C ALA A 170 0.52 -5.91 7.78
N ASN A 171 1.18 -6.31 6.69
CA ASN A 171 0.60 -7.05 5.56
C ASN A 171 -0.64 -6.35 4.99
N GLU A 172 -0.53 -5.04 4.84
CA GLU A 172 -1.56 -4.14 4.32
C GLU A 172 -1.10 -3.51 3.00
N VAL A 173 -2.02 -3.35 2.07
CA VAL A 173 -1.91 -2.49 0.89
C VAL A 173 -2.81 -1.29 1.11
N ILE A 174 -2.27 -0.09 0.93
CA ILE A 174 -3.03 1.14 1.13
C ILE A 174 -3.60 1.61 -0.20
N PHE A 175 -4.89 1.87 -0.23
CA PHE A 175 -5.59 2.44 -1.36
C PHE A 175 -5.90 3.91 -1.11
N ARG A 176 -5.63 4.72 -2.13
CA ARG A 176 -5.99 6.13 -2.21
C ARG A 176 -6.93 6.30 -3.39
N ALA A 177 -8.00 7.08 -3.22
CA ALA A 177 -8.90 7.41 -4.32
C ALA A 177 -8.19 8.20 -5.43
N ILE A 178 -8.62 8.00 -6.68
CA ILE A 178 -8.02 8.63 -7.86
C ILE A 178 -8.48 10.08 -8.02
N ASP A 179 -9.75 10.37 -7.77
CA ASP A 179 -10.32 11.70 -8.00
C ASP A 179 -10.59 12.47 -6.68
N GLU A 180 -10.61 11.76 -5.54
CA GLU A 180 -10.83 12.34 -4.21
C GLU A 180 -9.65 12.10 -3.28
N ASP A 181 -9.41 13.04 -2.35
CA ASP A 181 -8.35 12.88 -1.33
C ASP A 181 -8.82 12.07 -0.11
N LEU A 182 -10.11 11.74 -0.05
CA LEU A 182 -10.75 11.09 1.09
C LEU A 182 -11.49 9.84 0.60
N CYS A 183 -11.29 8.73 1.31
CA CYS A 183 -12.13 7.56 1.20
C CYS A 183 -13.22 7.59 2.28
N GLU A 184 -14.25 6.79 2.09
CA GLU A 184 -15.34 6.56 3.03
C GLU A 184 -15.43 5.09 3.45
N CYS A 185 -16.28 4.79 4.43
CA CYS A 185 -16.50 3.41 4.88
C CYS A 185 -17.17 2.54 3.80
N GLU A 186 -18.13 3.11 3.05
CA GLU A 186 -18.84 2.41 1.97
C GLU A 186 -17.86 1.92 0.89
N ASP A 187 -16.78 2.67 0.65
CA ASP A 187 -15.76 2.29 -0.34
C ASP A 187 -15.09 0.98 0.04
N ALA A 188 -14.76 0.79 1.32
CA ALA A 188 -14.15 -0.43 1.81
C ALA A 188 -15.11 -1.63 1.72
N GLU A 189 -16.41 -1.42 1.95
CA GLU A 189 -17.44 -2.45 1.77
C GLU A 189 -17.53 -2.89 0.31
N ARG A 190 -17.55 -1.95 -0.63
CA ARG A 190 -17.59 -2.25 -2.07
C ARG A 190 -16.36 -3.01 -2.56
N LEU A 191 -15.17 -2.63 -2.10
CA LEU A 191 -13.94 -3.37 -2.42
C LEU A 191 -13.99 -4.81 -1.86
N ASN A 192 -14.53 -5.00 -0.65
CA ASN A 192 -14.73 -6.34 -0.09
C ASN A 192 -15.73 -7.17 -0.91
N ASP A 193 -16.81 -6.56 -1.41
CA ASP A 193 -17.82 -7.23 -2.23
C ASP A 193 -17.26 -7.72 -3.58
N GLU A 194 -16.20 -7.10 -4.08
CA GLU A 194 -15.58 -7.48 -5.35
C GLU A 194 -14.50 -8.58 -5.20
N MET A 195 -13.89 -8.72 -4.01
CA MET A 195 -12.86 -9.73 -3.74
C MET A 195 -13.25 -11.17 -4.13
N PRO A 196 -14.48 -11.67 -3.88
CA PRO A 196 -14.87 -13.01 -4.28
C PRO A 196 -14.76 -13.25 -5.79
N ALA A 197 -15.07 -12.25 -6.62
CA ALA A 197 -14.94 -12.39 -8.08
C ALA A 197 -13.47 -12.54 -8.51
N MET A 198 -12.57 -11.77 -7.87
CA MET A 198 -11.12 -11.87 -8.11
C MET A 198 -10.59 -13.26 -7.71
N TYR A 199 -11.02 -13.76 -6.55
CA TYR A 199 -10.71 -15.12 -6.09
C TYR A 199 -11.18 -16.17 -7.11
N GLU A 200 -12.42 -16.09 -7.59
CA GLU A 200 -12.98 -17.06 -8.55
C GLU A 200 -12.22 -17.07 -9.88
N ILE A 201 -11.79 -15.91 -10.37
CA ILE A 201 -10.99 -15.79 -11.61
C ILE A 201 -9.68 -16.57 -11.45
N VAL A 202 -8.96 -16.36 -10.35
CA VAL A 202 -7.68 -17.04 -10.09
C VAL A 202 -7.90 -18.54 -9.87
N ALA A 203 -8.91 -18.92 -9.08
CA ALA A 203 -9.25 -20.31 -8.82
C ALA A 203 -9.53 -21.07 -10.12
N ARG A 204 -10.29 -20.47 -11.05
CA ARG A 204 -10.57 -21.05 -12.37
C ARG A 204 -9.32 -21.19 -13.22
N SER A 205 -8.43 -20.20 -13.24
CA SER A 205 -7.15 -20.26 -13.98
C SER A 205 -6.29 -21.43 -13.49
N ILE A 206 -6.20 -21.62 -12.17
CA ILE A 206 -5.45 -22.73 -11.57
C ILE A 206 -6.00 -24.08 -12.03
N LEU A 207 -7.33 -24.25 -12.02
CA LEU A 207 -7.95 -25.53 -12.42
C LEU A 207 -7.66 -25.85 -13.90
N LEU A 208 -7.71 -24.85 -14.78
CA LEU A 208 -7.41 -25.02 -16.20
C LEU A 208 -5.93 -25.34 -16.43
N GLU A 209 -5.02 -24.62 -15.78
CA GLU A 209 -3.56 -24.80 -15.95
C GLU A 209 -3.01 -26.06 -15.25
N ALA A 210 -3.68 -26.56 -14.21
CA ALA A 210 -3.22 -27.71 -13.44
C ALA A 210 -3.18 -29.00 -14.29
N GLU A 211 -4.14 -29.19 -15.19
CA GLU A 211 -4.15 -30.35 -16.09
C GLU A 211 -2.96 -30.30 -17.06
N ASP A 212 -2.70 -29.14 -17.67
CA ASP A 212 -1.56 -28.93 -18.55
C ASP A 212 -0.23 -29.14 -17.83
N PHE A 213 -0.13 -28.69 -16.57
CA PHE A 213 1.05 -28.92 -15.73
C PHE A 213 1.29 -30.42 -15.48
N ILE A 214 0.25 -31.17 -15.11
CA ILE A 214 0.34 -32.62 -14.90
C ILE A 214 0.76 -33.33 -16.19
N GLN A 215 0.26 -32.91 -17.36
CA GLN A 215 0.66 -33.51 -18.64
C GLN A 215 2.09 -33.15 -19.03
N ALA A 216 2.53 -31.92 -18.79
CA ALA A 216 3.91 -31.49 -19.03
C ALA A 216 4.90 -32.26 -18.14
N GLU A 217 4.58 -32.45 -16.86
CA GLU A 217 5.37 -33.29 -15.93
C GLU A 217 5.47 -34.73 -16.46
N LYS A 218 4.34 -35.35 -16.80
CA LYS A 218 4.30 -36.71 -17.35
C LYS A 218 5.14 -36.88 -18.60
N LYS A 219 5.18 -35.89 -19.50
CA LYS A 219 6.03 -35.93 -20.71
C LYS A 219 7.52 -35.97 -20.37
N LEU A 220 7.93 -35.23 -19.35
CA LEU A 220 9.32 -35.22 -18.88
C LEU A 220 9.70 -36.52 -18.15
N GLU A 221 8.74 -37.14 -17.45
CA GLU A 221 8.91 -38.42 -16.74
C GLU A 221 8.92 -39.65 -17.65
N GLN A 222 8.53 -39.53 -18.93
CA GLN A 222 8.49 -40.67 -19.84
C GLN A 222 9.86 -41.37 -19.90
N PRO A 223 9.91 -42.71 -19.75
CA PRO A 223 11.17 -43.45 -19.69
C PRO A 223 11.94 -43.26 -21.00
N ARG A 224 13.04 -42.51 -20.91
CA ARG A 224 14.00 -42.37 -22.01
C ARG A 224 14.95 -43.55 -21.91
N VAL A 225 15.07 -44.33 -22.98
CA VAL A 225 15.96 -45.50 -23.00
C VAL A 225 17.40 -44.99 -22.88
N PHE A 226 17.96 -45.05 -21.67
CA PHE A 226 19.37 -44.77 -21.45
C PHE A 226 20.19 -45.92 -22.01
N GLY A 227 20.92 -45.67 -23.10
CA GLY A 227 21.89 -46.61 -23.66
C GLY A 227 21.38 -47.55 -24.76
N SER A 228 20.42 -47.15 -25.61
CA SER A 228 20.25 -47.87 -26.88
C SER A 228 21.52 -47.68 -27.74
N LYS A 229 22.10 -48.81 -28.18
CA LYS A 229 23.30 -48.88 -29.04
C LYS A 229 23.00 -48.44 -30.49
N GLU A 230 22.29 -47.34 -30.68
CA GLU A 230 22.16 -46.72 -32.00
C GLU A 230 23.10 -45.52 -32.06
N CYS A 231 23.94 -45.46 -33.09
CA CYS A 231 24.68 -44.25 -33.41
C CYS A 231 23.66 -43.16 -33.76
N VAL A 232 23.24 -42.39 -32.76
CA VAL A 232 22.45 -41.17 -32.95
C VAL A 232 23.35 -40.18 -33.70
N ASP A 233 22.91 -39.74 -34.87
CA ASP A 233 23.63 -38.71 -35.62
C ASP A 233 23.51 -37.33 -34.93
N GLU A 234 24.41 -36.40 -35.25
CA GLU A 234 24.43 -35.07 -34.61
C GLU A 234 23.12 -34.29 -34.79
N ASN A 235 22.40 -34.49 -35.91
CA ASN A 235 21.13 -33.81 -36.17
C ASN A 235 20.03 -34.36 -35.26
N GLN A 236 19.98 -35.68 -35.06
CA GLN A 236 19.06 -36.32 -34.13
C GLN A 236 19.33 -35.90 -32.68
N ILE A 237 20.61 -35.79 -32.28
CA ILE A 237 20.97 -35.25 -30.94
C ILE A 237 20.41 -33.83 -30.80
N LYS A 238 20.59 -32.99 -31.82
CA LYS A 238 20.11 -31.61 -31.81
C LYS A 238 18.59 -31.52 -31.74
N GLU A 239 17.86 -32.29 -32.54
CA GLU A 239 16.40 -32.33 -32.55
C GLU A 239 15.83 -32.81 -31.21
N LEU A 240 16.38 -33.90 -30.66
CA LEU A 240 15.95 -34.43 -29.37
C LEU A 240 16.25 -33.48 -28.21
N SER A 241 17.40 -32.79 -28.27
CA SER A 241 17.77 -31.78 -27.27
C SER A 241 16.85 -30.56 -27.34
N GLN A 242 16.51 -30.10 -28.55
CA GLN A 242 15.58 -28.98 -28.76
C GLN A 242 14.17 -29.34 -28.28
N SER A 243 13.69 -30.56 -28.58
CA SER A 243 12.40 -31.04 -28.08
C SER A 243 12.37 -31.08 -26.55
N TRP A 244 13.41 -31.63 -25.92
CA TRP A 244 13.48 -31.67 -24.45
C TRP A 244 13.53 -30.27 -23.83
N ALA A 245 14.33 -29.36 -24.40
CA ALA A 245 14.40 -27.98 -23.93
C ALA A 245 13.02 -27.32 -24.00
N SER A 246 12.29 -27.48 -25.10
CA SER A 246 10.94 -26.94 -25.25
C SER A 246 9.93 -27.53 -24.25
N ASP A 247 9.95 -28.85 -24.04
CA ASP A 247 9.09 -29.50 -23.05
C ASP A 247 9.40 -29.02 -21.63
N TYR A 248 10.70 -28.90 -21.29
CA TYR A 248 11.16 -28.42 -19.99
C TYR A 248 10.81 -26.94 -19.77
N GLU A 249 10.98 -26.08 -20.78
CA GLU A 249 10.59 -24.67 -20.73
C GLU A 249 9.09 -24.52 -20.48
N ASN A 250 8.26 -25.32 -21.16
CA ASN A 250 6.82 -25.30 -20.93
C ASN A 250 6.46 -25.76 -19.50
N PHE A 251 7.08 -26.82 -19.00
CA PHE A 251 6.90 -27.27 -17.61
C PHE A 251 7.33 -26.20 -16.61
N ALA A 252 8.50 -25.59 -16.80
CA ALA A 252 9.02 -24.54 -15.92
C ALA A 252 8.10 -23.30 -15.91
N ARG A 253 7.59 -22.90 -17.08
CA ARG A 253 6.60 -21.81 -17.20
C ARG A 253 5.32 -22.12 -16.42
N LEU A 254 4.73 -23.30 -16.62
CA LEU A 254 3.50 -23.73 -15.93
C LEU A 254 3.71 -23.81 -14.42
N ARG A 255 4.85 -24.36 -13.98
CA ARG A 255 5.23 -24.43 -12.56
C ARG A 255 5.26 -23.03 -11.93
N SER A 256 5.95 -22.07 -12.56
CA SER A 256 6.03 -20.71 -12.06
C SER A 256 4.67 -20.01 -12.04
N SER A 257 3.88 -20.16 -13.12
CA SER A 257 2.52 -19.61 -13.22
C SER A 257 1.60 -20.11 -12.10
N LEU A 258 1.60 -21.42 -11.86
CA LEU A 258 0.79 -22.05 -10.81
C LEU A 258 1.26 -21.68 -9.41
N ALA A 259 2.57 -21.57 -9.17
CA ALA A 259 3.10 -21.11 -7.88
C ALA A 259 2.66 -19.66 -7.58
N SER A 260 2.74 -18.76 -8.56
CA SER A 260 2.24 -17.39 -8.42
C SER A 260 0.71 -17.35 -8.22
N SER A 261 -0.05 -18.16 -8.96
CA SER A 261 -1.51 -18.20 -8.82
C SER A 261 -1.95 -18.76 -7.48
N ARG A 262 -1.27 -19.79 -6.95
CA ARG A 262 -1.47 -20.32 -5.59
C ARG A 262 -1.29 -19.22 -4.54
N LEU A 263 -0.22 -18.43 -4.64
CA LEU A 263 0.01 -17.29 -3.74
C LEU A 263 -1.12 -16.26 -3.82
N ARG A 264 -1.48 -15.82 -5.04
CA ARG A 264 -2.56 -14.84 -5.25
C ARG A 264 -3.88 -15.29 -4.68
N LEU A 265 -4.23 -16.55 -4.92
CA LEU A 265 -5.45 -17.14 -4.42
C LEU A 265 -5.50 -17.09 -2.89
N PHE A 266 -4.43 -17.54 -2.23
CA PHE A 266 -4.34 -17.50 -0.77
C PHE A 266 -4.48 -16.06 -0.25
N GLN A 267 -3.87 -15.10 -0.93
CA GLN A 267 -3.95 -13.69 -0.54
C GLN A 267 -5.34 -13.10 -0.74
N PHE A 268 -6.04 -13.42 -1.83
CA PHE A 268 -7.42 -12.99 -2.08
C PHE A 268 -8.42 -13.63 -1.12
N GLU A 269 -8.24 -14.92 -0.79
CA GLU A 269 -9.06 -15.62 0.21
C GLU A 269 -9.00 -14.96 1.60
N HIS A 270 -7.88 -14.31 1.90
CA HIS A 270 -7.61 -13.67 3.19
C HIS A 270 -7.64 -12.14 3.13
N ALA A 271 -7.95 -11.56 1.97
CA ALA A 271 -7.97 -10.13 1.78
C ALA A 271 -9.20 -9.53 2.49
N HIS A 272 -8.99 -8.40 3.16
CA HIS A 272 -10.07 -7.63 3.75
C HIS A 272 -9.74 -6.13 3.73
N ALA A 273 -10.59 -5.34 3.10
CA ALA A 273 -10.53 -3.90 3.08
C ALA A 273 -11.19 -3.31 4.33
N ARG A 274 -10.54 -2.31 4.95
CA ARG A 274 -11.12 -1.50 6.01
C ARG A 274 -10.84 -0.03 5.77
N TYR A 275 -11.80 0.83 6.08
CA TYR A 275 -11.54 2.26 6.18
C TYR A 275 -10.71 2.57 7.42
N GLU A 276 -9.65 3.37 7.28
CA GLU A 276 -8.81 3.82 8.40
C GLU A 276 -9.09 5.31 8.70
N PRO A 277 -9.78 5.63 9.80
CA PRO A 277 -10.14 7.01 10.13
C PRO A 277 -8.93 7.94 10.33
N ARG A 278 -7.79 7.41 10.78
CA ARG A 278 -6.57 8.22 11.03
C ARG A 278 -5.88 8.67 9.74
N THR A 279 -5.96 7.87 8.68
CA THR A 279 -5.33 8.16 7.38
C THR A 279 -6.35 8.62 6.34
N ARG A 280 -7.64 8.38 6.59
CA ARG A 280 -8.75 8.56 5.65
C ARG A 280 -8.52 7.83 4.32
N TRP A 281 -7.86 6.67 4.40
CA TRP A 281 -7.56 5.78 3.29
C TRP A 281 -8.13 4.40 3.57
N ILE A 282 -8.20 3.57 2.53
CA ILE A 282 -8.60 2.18 2.68
C ILE A 282 -7.35 1.33 2.87
N HIS A 283 -7.35 0.50 3.89
CA HIS A 283 -6.28 -0.45 4.18
C HIS A 283 -6.77 -1.85 3.84
N MET A 284 -6.16 -2.49 2.86
CA MET A 284 -6.46 -3.86 2.48
C MET A 284 -5.45 -4.81 3.07
N LYS A 285 -5.88 -5.57 4.07
CA LYS A 285 -5.04 -6.53 4.78
C LYS A 285 -5.13 -7.90 4.16
N THR A 286 -4.03 -8.65 4.13
CA THR A 286 -4.02 -10.07 3.77
C THR A 286 -3.13 -10.89 4.72
N LYS A 287 -2.95 -12.18 4.44
CA LYS A 287 -2.02 -13.07 5.13
C LYS A 287 -0.85 -13.45 4.22
N VAL A 288 0.30 -13.66 4.86
CA VAL A 288 1.49 -14.23 4.22
C VAL A 288 1.32 -15.75 4.12
N LEU A 289 1.66 -16.32 2.97
CA LEU A 289 1.61 -17.75 2.75
C LEU A 289 2.91 -18.40 3.26
N TRP A 290 2.77 -19.27 4.26
CA TRP A 290 3.85 -20.07 4.85
C TRP A 290 3.66 -21.55 4.50
N GLU A 291 4.71 -22.36 4.69
CA GLU A 291 4.69 -23.80 4.35
C GLU A 291 3.55 -24.58 5.01
N ASN A 292 3.11 -24.16 6.19
CA ASN A 292 2.05 -24.82 6.97
C ASN A 292 0.76 -23.98 7.05
N SER A 293 0.57 -23.02 6.16
CA SER A 293 -0.69 -22.27 6.12
C SER A 293 -1.85 -23.17 5.72
N ASP A 294 -3.01 -22.94 6.33
CA ASP A 294 -4.26 -23.59 5.91
C ASP A 294 -4.68 -23.02 4.56
N GLU A 295 -4.48 -23.81 3.51
CA GLU A 295 -4.83 -23.42 2.15
C GLU A 295 -6.17 -23.98 1.70
N SER A 296 -6.72 -23.35 0.68
CA SER A 296 -8.00 -23.71 0.13
C SER A 296 -8.05 -25.18 -0.33
N PRO A 297 -9.06 -25.96 0.10
CA PRO A 297 -9.12 -27.40 -0.14
C PRO A 297 -9.33 -27.77 -1.62
N PHE A 298 -9.76 -26.80 -2.44
CA PHE A 298 -9.98 -27.00 -3.87
C PHE A 298 -8.67 -27.12 -4.66
N LEU A 299 -7.53 -26.68 -4.09
CA LEU A 299 -6.25 -26.72 -4.79
C LEU A 299 -5.82 -28.19 -5.04
N PRO A 300 -5.50 -28.54 -6.31
CA PRO A 300 -4.94 -29.86 -6.61
C PRO A 300 -3.68 -30.12 -5.78
N ALA A 301 -3.50 -31.35 -5.28
CA ALA A 301 -2.36 -31.70 -4.42
C ALA A 301 -1.01 -31.34 -5.06
N LYS A 302 -0.84 -31.64 -6.35
CA LYS A 302 0.35 -31.29 -7.13
C LYS A 302 0.65 -29.80 -7.20
N VAL A 303 -0.37 -28.94 -7.10
CA VAL A 303 -0.20 -27.47 -7.06
C VAL A 303 0.19 -27.01 -5.65
N ARG A 304 -0.37 -27.62 -4.61
CA ARG A 304 0.01 -27.36 -3.21
C ARG A 304 1.45 -27.77 -2.89
N ASP A 305 1.94 -28.80 -3.57
CA ASP A 305 3.33 -29.26 -3.41
C ASP A 305 4.36 -28.34 -4.10
N LEU A 306 3.93 -27.33 -4.88
CA LEU A 306 4.83 -26.39 -5.54
C LEU A 306 5.49 -25.46 -4.52
N PHE A 307 6.81 -25.47 -4.43
CA PHE A 307 7.54 -24.47 -3.63
C PHE A 307 7.23 -23.04 -4.12
N LEU A 308 6.78 -22.20 -3.19
CA LEU A 308 6.42 -20.80 -3.45
C LEU A 308 7.63 -19.89 -3.62
N HIS A 309 8.75 -20.25 -2.96
CA HIS A 309 10.00 -19.50 -3.01
C HIS A 309 11.17 -20.42 -3.32
N ARG A 310 11.94 -20.02 -4.32
CA ARG A 310 13.24 -20.61 -4.64
C ARG A 310 14.30 -19.93 -3.78
N ASN A 311 14.30 -20.18 -2.47
CA ASN A 311 15.48 -19.89 -1.64
C ASN A 311 16.48 -21.06 -1.77
N GLU A 312 16.91 -21.33 -2.99
CA GLU A 312 18.17 -22.06 -3.20
C GLU A 312 19.28 -21.09 -2.75
N HIS A 313 19.72 -21.25 -1.50
CA HIS A 313 20.81 -20.54 -0.81
C HIS A 313 20.51 -19.18 -0.17
N SER A 314 20.14 -19.21 1.11
CA SER A 314 20.61 -18.20 2.06
C SER A 314 20.86 -18.87 3.42
N ASP A 315 21.96 -19.61 3.50
CA ASP A 315 22.71 -19.64 4.76
C ASP A 315 23.26 -18.22 4.92
N TYR A 316 22.54 -17.31 5.59
CA TYR A 316 23.10 -16.17 6.34
C TYR A 316 21.98 -15.31 6.97
N ILE A 317 22.09 -15.14 8.29
CA ILE A 317 21.49 -14.10 9.16
C ILE A 317 19.98 -14.20 9.42
N ARG A 318 19.70 -14.74 10.61
CA ARG A 318 18.40 -14.93 11.26
C ARG A 318 17.84 -13.64 11.90
N ASP A 319 18.33 -12.47 11.51
CA ASP A 319 17.96 -11.16 12.11
C ASP A 319 17.16 -10.23 11.17
N GLN A 320 16.67 -10.74 10.03
CA GLN A 320 15.74 -10.00 9.16
C GLN A 320 14.45 -10.82 8.96
N GLU A 321 13.59 -10.87 9.98
CA GLU A 321 12.19 -11.35 9.87
C GLU A 321 11.32 -10.48 8.91
N TYR A 322 11.92 -9.51 8.21
CA TYR A 322 11.25 -8.55 7.34
C TYR A 322 11.44 -8.82 5.83
N THR A 323 12.39 -9.66 5.43
CA THR A 323 12.78 -9.79 4.01
C THR A 323 11.99 -10.85 3.23
N SER A 324 11.28 -11.76 3.89
CA SER A 324 10.49 -12.81 3.21
C SER A 324 9.08 -12.35 2.77
N ASP A 325 8.55 -11.32 3.43
CA ASP A 325 7.16 -10.92 3.30
C ASP A 325 6.99 -9.85 2.20
N ASP A 326 8.05 -9.06 1.99
CA ASP A 326 8.11 -7.96 1.04
C ASP A 326 7.78 -8.38 -0.41
N PRO A 327 8.36 -9.47 -0.96
CA PRO A 327 8.01 -9.92 -2.31
C PRO A 327 6.56 -10.43 -2.42
N GLN A 328 6.02 -11.04 -1.36
CA GLN A 328 4.63 -11.50 -1.37
C GLN A 328 3.65 -10.32 -1.33
N MET A 329 3.93 -9.30 -0.53
CA MET A 329 3.11 -8.09 -0.48
C MET A 329 3.19 -7.29 -1.77
N GLN A 330 4.37 -7.18 -2.40
CA GLN A 330 4.49 -6.56 -3.72
C GLN A 330 3.70 -7.35 -4.79
N SER A 331 3.73 -8.69 -4.74
CA SER A 331 2.90 -9.53 -5.61
C SER A 331 1.40 -9.30 -5.36
N PHE A 332 1.00 -9.08 -4.11
CA PHE A 332 -0.38 -8.78 -3.76
C PHE A 332 -0.82 -7.42 -4.31
N GLU A 333 -0.02 -6.37 -4.12
CA GLU A 333 -0.23 -5.02 -4.68
C GLU A 333 -0.49 -5.10 -6.19
N GLY A 334 0.42 -5.74 -6.94
CA GLY A 334 0.28 -5.89 -8.39
C GLY A 334 -0.92 -6.76 -8.80
N SER A 335 -1.28 -7.76 -7.99
CA SER A 335 -2.43 -8.62 -8.28
C SER A 335 -3.75 -7.92 -8.05
N LEU A 336 -3.85 -7.05 -7.04
CA LEU A 336 -5.04 -6.22 -6.84
C LEU A 336 -5.30 -5.31 -8.05
N GLN A 337 -4.25 -4.70 -8.61
CA GLN A 337 -4.37 -3.89 -9.81
C GLN A 337 -4.69 -4.70 -11.08
N ALA A 338 -4.14 -5.91 -11.20
CA ALA A 338 -4.31 -6.73 -12.40
C ALA A 338 -5.67 -7.45 -12.46
N TYR A 339 -6.24 -7.80 -11.30
CA TYR A 339 -7.50 -8.56 -11.22
C TYR A 339 -8.67 -7.74 -10.71
N GLY A 340 -8.42 -6.63 -10.02
CA GLY A 340 -9.46 -5.68 -9.62
C GLY A 340 -10.13 -5.10 -10.87
N GLN A 341 -11.44 -5.04 -10.84
CA GLN A 341 -12.31 -4.51 -11.88
C GLN A 341 -13.18 -3.42 -11.25
N GLY A 342 -14.18 -2.91 -11.98
CA GLY A 342 -15.28 -2.13 -11.40
C GLY A 342 -14.82 -1.01 -10.45
N TYR A 343 -15.01 -1.22 -9.15
CA TYR A 343 -14.77 -0.20 -8.14
C TYR A 343 -13.29 -0.08 -7.75
N PHE A 344 -12.48 -1.13 -7.93
CA PHE A 344 -11.03 -1.05 -7.77
C PHE A 344 -10.38 -0.05 -8.72
N GLU A 345 -10.98 0.21 -9.89
CA GLU A 345 -10.48 1.20 -10.85
C GLU A 345 -10.57 2.65 -10.36
N GLU A 346 -11.29 2.92 -9.26
CA GLU A 346 -11.39 4.24 -8.64
C GLU A 346 -10.26 4.52 -7.63
N PHE A 347 -9.41 3.52 -7.34
CA PHE A 347 -8.33 3.62 -6.37
C PHE A 347 -6.97 3.29 -6.98
N GLU A 348 -5.92 3.89 -6.42
CA GLU A 348 -4.54 3.55 -6.72
C GLU A 348 -3.81 3.07 -5.47
N CYS A 349 -2.86 2.16 -5.69
CA CYS A 349 -1.96 1.65 -4.66
C CYS A 349 -0.48 1.72 -5.07
N LEU A 350 -0.13 2.42 -6.16
CA LEU A 350 1.27 2.55 -6.60
C LEU A 350 2.12 3.30 -5.59
N HIS A 351 1.51 4.20 -4.81
CA HIS A 351 2.22 4.88 -3.73
C HIS A 351 2.77 3.92 -2.65
N ASN A 352 2.38 2.65 -2.59
CA ASN A 352 2.98 1.68 -1.66
C ASN A 352 4.40 1.26 -2.09
N ASP A 353 4.71 1.35 -3.38
CA ASP A 353 6.02 0.97 -3.90
C ASP A 353 7.01 2.13 -3.76
N ASP A 354 8.02 1.92 -2.91
CA ASP A 354 9.06 2.92 -2.62
C ASP A 354 9.95 3.26 -3.83
N ARG A 355 9.88 2.50 -4.93
CA ARG A 355 10.55 2.83 -6.19
C ARG A 355 9.85 3.98 -6.94
N PHE A 356 8.54 4.10 -6.76
CA PHE A 356 7.75 5.08 -7.48
C PHE A 356 7.60 6.38 -6.68
N GLU A 357 7.81 7.50 -7.36
CA GLU A 357 7.50 8.83 -6.83
C GLU A 357 6.31 9.43 -7.58
N GLU A 358 5.38 10.04 -6.83
CA GLU A 358 4.21 10.74 -7.39
C GLU A 358 4.62 12.14 -7.84
N PHE A 359 4.18 12.51 -9.04
CA PHE A 359 4.29 13.85 -9.55
C PHE A 359 2.96 14.38 -10.07
N VAL A 360 2.76 15.68 -9.91
CA VAL A 360 1.59 16.40 -10.40
C VAL A 360 1.94 17.14 -11.69
N LEU A 361 1.36 16.71 -12.81
CA LEU A 361 1.47 17.38 -14.10
C LEU A 361 0.38 18.45 -14.26
N LYS A 362 0.81 19.68 -14.57
CA LYS A 362 -0.09 20.81 -14.78
C LYS A 362 0.02 21.35 -16.21
N PHE A 363 -1.12 21.57 -16.86
CA PHE A 363 -1.21 22.23 -18.18
C PHE A 363 -2.45 23.11 -18.33
N PRO A 364 -2.41 24.20 -19.12
CA PRO A 364 -3.49 25.19 -19.11
C PRO A 364 -4.78 24.70 -19.78
N TYR A 365 -5.93 24.90 -19.14
CA TYR A 365 -7.26 24.55 -19.67
C TYR A 365 -7.61 25.23 -20.99
N ASN A 366 -7.11 26.45 -21.18
CA ASN A 366 -7.48 27.29 -22.31
C ASN A 366 -6.65 27.03 -23.58
N THR A 367 -5.58 26.25 -23.49
CA THR A 367 -4.65 26.04 -24.63
C THR A 367 -4.29 24.58 -24.90
N ILE A 368 -4.43 23.66 -23.94
CA ILE A 368 -4.06 22.25 -24.10
C ILE A 368 -5.23 21.38 -23.64
N SER A 369 -5.76 20.55 -24.56
CA SER A 369 -6.77 19.57 -24.18
C SER A 369 -6.17 18.46 -23.31
N PRO A 370 -6.97 17.82 -22.44
CA PRO A 370 -6.63 16.57 -21.75
C PRO A 370 -5.81 15.56 -22.56
N GLU A 371 -6.34 15.20 -23.73
CA GLU A 371 -5.74 14.20 -24.62
C GLU A 371 -4.36 14.64 -25.09
N LEU A 372 -4.24 15.90 -25.52
CA LEU A 372 -2.96 16.45 -25.97
C LEU A 372 -1.93 16.52 -24.84
N GLY A 373 -2.35 16.90 -23.62
CA GLY A 373 -1.47 16.93 -22.45
C GLY A 373 -0.91 15.55 -22.10
N VAL A 374 -1.76 14.52 -22.16
CA VAL A 374 -1.39 13.12 -21.96
C VAL A 374 -0.47 12.62 -23.08
N ASP A 375 -0.75 12.95 -24.34
CA ASP A 375 0.07 12.52 -25.49
C ASP A 375 1.45 13.18 -25.49
N VAL A 376 1.57 14.42 -25.02
CA VAL A 376 2.90 15.06 -24.82
C VAL A 376 3.69 14.31 -23.75
N LEU A 377 3.05 13.85 -22.68
CA LEU A 377 3.71 13.05 -21.65
C LEU A 377 4.15 11.68 -22.21
N ARG A 378 3.25 10.98 -22.91
CA ARG A 378 3.53 9.69 -23.59
C ARG A 378 4.68 9.80 -24.55
N SER A 379 4.64 10.76 -25.48
CA SER A 379 5.72 10.93 -26.47
C SER A 379 7.08 11.15 -25.83
N HIS A 380 7.15 11.82 -24.68
CA HIS A 380 8.43 12.02 -24.00
C HIS A 380 8.93 10.78 -23.25
N PHE A 381 8.04 10.08 -22.55
CA PHE A 381 8.42 8.90 -21.79
C PHE A 381 8.58 7.69 -22.69
N ASP A 382 7.61 7.35 -23.55
CA ASP A 382 7.65 6.14 -24.39
C ASP A 382 8.87 6.11 -25.35
N GLU A 383 9.40 7.28 -25.76
CA GLU A 383 10.63 7.35 -26.56
C GLU A 383 11.89 6.96 -25.77
N LYS A 384 11.91 7.17 -24.44
CA LYS A 384 13.12 7.07 -23.60
C LYS A 384 13.04 6.01 -22.50
N TYR A 385 11.84 5.69 -22.05
CA TYR A 385 11.55 4.85 -20.89
C TYR A 385 10.33 3.96 -21.19
N PRO A 386 10.42 2.65 -20.96
CA PRO A 386 9.28 1.75 -21.10
C PRO A 386 8.10 2.20 -20.22
N SER A 387 6.88 1.86 -20.62
CA SER A 387 5.65 2.10 -19.84
C SER A 387 5.62 1.42 -18.47
N GLU A 388 6.54 0.51 -18.21
CA GLU A 388 6.72 -0.13 -16.90
C GLU A 388 7.40 0.79 -15.88
N CYS A 389 8.10 1.83 -16.36
CA CYS A 389 8.84 2.76 -15.52
C CYS A 389 8.04 4.01 -15.14
N TRP A 390 6.81 4.16 -15.64
CA TRP A 390 5.97 5.31 -15.36
C TRP A 390 4.49 5.02 -15.64
N GLN A 391 3.58 5.66 -14.91
CA GLN A 391 2.14 5.45 -15.10
C GLN A 391 1.34 6.72 -14.82
N ILE A 392 0.38 7.03 -15.70
CA ILE A 392 -0.65 8.04 -15.44
C ILE A 392 -1.76 7.36 -14.64
N VAL A 393 -2.06 7.89 -13.45
CA VAL A 393 -3.03 7.29 -12.53
C VAL A 393 -4.27 8.12 -12.31
N SER A 394 -4.32 9.38 -12.78
CA SER A 394 -5.52 10.18 -12.70
C SER A 394 -5.98 10.68 -14.06
N ARG A 395 -7.29 10.88 -14.18
CA ARG A 395 -7.87 11.51 -15.37
C ARG A 395 -7.88 13.03 -15.15
N PRO A 396 -7.68 13.82 -16.21
CA PRO A 396 -7.89 15.26 -16.13
C PRO A 396 -9.40 15.55 -16.02
N ASP A 397 -9.82 16.14 -14.90
CA ASP A 397 -11.23 16.42 -14.65
C ASP A 397 -11.78 17.62 -15.43
N PRO A 398 -13.04 17.56 -15.88
CA PRO A 398 -13.76 18.76 -16.31
C PRO A 398 -14.07 19.64 -15.09
N PRO A 399 -13.68 20.93 -15.11
CA PRO A 399 -13.75 21.76 -13.92
C PRO A 399 -15.18 22.30 -13.72
N MET A 400 -15.76 22.12 -12.53
CA MET A 400 -17.05 22.72 -12.16
C MET A 400 -17.01 24.24 -12.00
N PHE A 401 -15.80 24.80 -11.83
CA PHE A 401 -15.52 26.23 -11.65
C PHE A 401 -14.25 26.59 -12.41
N PHE A 402 -14.01 27.87 -12.70
CA PHE A 402 -12.82 28.27 -13.45
C PHE A 402 -11.53 27.76 -12.77
N LYS A 403 -10.81 26.86 -13.47
CA LYS A 403 -9.47 26.40 -13.09
C LYS A 403 -8.48 26.88 -14.15
N LYS A 404 -7.27 27.24 -13.71
CA LYS A 404 -6.20 27.70 -14.60
C LYS A 404 -5.59 26.53 -15.38
N ASP A 405 -5.30 25.43 -14.68
CA ASP A 405 -4.56 24.29 -15.21
C ASP A 405 -5.32 22.98 -14.95
N HIS A 406 -5.37 22.11 -15.96
CA HIS A 406 -5.60 20.68 -15.79
C HIS A 406 -4.54 20.10 -14.86
N VAL A 407 -4.92 19.07 -14.12
CA VAL A 407 -4.04 18.39 -13.17
C VAL A 407 -4.13 16.89 -13.45
N VAL A 408 -2.96 16.26 -13.64
CA VAL A 408 -2.84 14.82 -13.84
C VAL A 408 -1.76 14.29 -12.91
N ARG A 409 -2.00 13.15 -12.28
CA ARG A 409 -1.04 12.46 -11.40
C ARG A 409 -0.30 11.40 -12.18
N VAL A 410 1.02 11.38 -12.01
CA VAL A 410 1.95 10.52 -12.73
C VAL A 410 2.90 9.91 -11.72
N TYR A 411 3.03 8.59 -11.71
CA TYR A 411 4.09 7.90 -10.98
C TYR A 411 5.27 7.63 -11.91
N ILE A 412 6.49 7.79 -11.39
CA ILE A 412 7.73 7.49 -12.12
C ILE A 412 8.61 6.60 -11.23
N ASP A 413 9.13 5.51 -11.78
CA ASP A 413 10.13 4.65 -11.14
C ASP A 413 11.48 5.38 -11.10
N MET A 414 11.83 5.89 -9.93
CA MET A 414 13.04 6.67 -9.69
C MET A 414 14.31 5.82 -9.75
N THR A 415 14.21 4.49 -9.73
CA THR A 415 15.35 3.58 -9.84
C THR A 415 15.75 3.30 -11.29
N GLN A 416 14.80 3.39 -12.22
CA GLN A 416 15.00 3.09 -13.64
C GLN A 416 15.04 4.36 -14.50
N CYS A 417 14.22 5.36 -14.18
CA CYS A 417 14.30 6.67 -14.80
C CYS A 417 15.44 7.44 -14.13
N GLY A 418 16.58 7.62 -14.81
CA GLY A 418 17.79 8.30 -14.32
C GLY A 418 17.59 9.79 -14.00
N MET A 419 16.79 10.09 -12.98
CA MET A 419 16.37 11.40 -12.51
C MET A 419 17.50 12.10 -11.72
N PRO A 420 17.52 13.44 -11.64
CA PRO A 420 18.65 14.19 -11.08
C PRO A 420 18.97 13.81 -9.63
N LYS A 421 20.26 13.75 -9.31
CA LYS A 421 20.83 13.42 -7.99
C LYS A 421 20.51 14.42 -6.86
N GLY A 422 19.70 15.44 -7.12
CA GLY A 422 19.36 16.48 -6.15
C GLY A 422 18.10 16.09 -5.38
N THR A 423 18.15 16.11 -4.05
CA THR A 423 16.96 15.89 -3.23
C THR A 423 16.00 17.07 -3.40
N ASN A 424 14.73 16.77 -3.72
CA ASN A 424 13.67 17.75 -3.57
C ASN A 424 13.28 17.76 -2.07
N ASP A 425 13.77 18.75 -1.33
CA ASP A 425 13.47 18.87 0.10
C ASP A 425 12.06 19.47 0.35
N VAL A 426 11.30 19.78 -0.71
CA VAL A 426 9.94 20.33 -0.65
C VAL A 426 8.91 19.22 -0.92
N LEU A 427 7.91 19.11 -0.03
CA LEU A 427 6.79 18.20 -0.20
C LEU A 427 5.97 18.55 -1.44
N GLY A 428 5.82 17.57 -2.33
CA GLY A 428 5.11 17.70 -3.60
C GLY A 428 6.05 18.02 -4.76
N SER A 429 6.06 17.14 -5.75
CA SER A 429 6.84 17.29 -6.98
C SER A 429 5.89 17.64 -8.13
N THR A 430 6.11 18.78 -8.81
CA THR A 430 5.25 19.24 -9.92
C THR A 430 5.99 19.11 -11.24
N LEU A 431 5.38 18.41 -12.19
CA LEU A 431 5.81 18.34 -13.58
C LEU A 431 5.26 19.57 -14.33
N LEU A 432 6.15 20.42 -14.83
CA LEU A 432 5.78 21.57 -15.65
C LEU A 432 5.99 21.25 -17.14
N LEU A 433 4.94 21.39 -17.93
CA LEU A 433 5.03 21.33 -19.39
C LEU A 433 5.71 22.60 -19.94
N LYS A 434 6.60 22.43 -20.92
CA LYS A 434 7.27 23.54 -21.61
C LYS A 434 6.99 23.44 -23.10
N ASP A 435 6.19 24.36 -23.62
CA ASP A 435 5.85 24.55 -25.03
C ASP A 435 5.30 23.27 -25.71
N PHE A 436 6.19 22.34 -26.11
CA PHE A 436 5.91 21.06 -26.77
C PHE A 436 6.87 19.93 -26.32
N GLY A 437 7.47 20.04 -25.13
CA GLY A 437 8.39 19.04 -24.58
C GLY A 437 8.46 19.06 -23.05
N PHE A 438 9.31 18.18 -22.51
CA PHE A 438 9.43 17.90 -21.08
C PHE A 438 10.90 17.79 -20.68
N CYS A 439 11.27 18.22 -19.47
CA CYS A 439 12.66 18.22 -19.01
C CYS A 439 12.78 17.59 -17.63
N LEU A 440 13.67 16.59 -17.50
CA LEU A 440 13.87 15.84 -16.26
C LEU A 440 14.53 16.56 -15.08
N ASN A 441 14.81 17.85 -15.23
CA ASN A 441 15.53 18.66 -14.25
C ASN A 441 14.72 19.84 -13.70
N CYS A 442 13.42 19.92 -14.01
CA CYS A 442 12.54 21.05 -13.68
C CYS A 442 11.40 20.66 -12.71
N TYR A 443 11.65 19.73 -11.79
CA TYR A 443 10.60 19.04 -11.00
C TYR A 443 10.33 19.53 -9.59
N ALA A 444 11.14 20.46 -9.12
CA ALA A 444 10.97 21.08 -7.82
C ALA A 444 10.83 22.60 -7.99
N GLU A 445 9.97 23.24 -7.18
CA GLU A 445 9.98 24.70 -7.03
C GLU A 445 11.38 25.23 -6.66
N GLY A 446 12.20 24.40 -5.98
CA GLY A 446 13.56 24.72 -5.57
C GLY A 446 14.67 24.46 -6.59
N HIS A 447 14.42 23.75 -7.70
CA HIS A 447 15.45 23.54 -8.73
C HIS A 447 15.51 24.78 -9.64
N HIS A 448 16.07 25.87 -9.09
CA HIS A 448 16.32 27.09 -9.82
C HIS A 448 17.19 26.82 -11.04
N ARG A 449 16.61 27.01 -12.23
CA ARG A 449 17.05 27.76 -13.44
C ARG A 449 18.53 27.78 -13.89
N MET A 450 19.51 27.30 -13.12
CA MET A 450 20.92 27.65 -13.26
C MET A 450 21.73 26.60 -14.05
N THR A 451 21.22 25.37 -14.23
CA THR A 451 21.95 24.28 -14.90
C THR A 451 21.20 23.57 -16.02
N CYS A 452 19.94 23.94 -16.29
CA CYS A 452 19.23 23.43 -17.46
C CYS A 452 19.72 24.15 -18.73
N ASN A 453 20.70 23.55 -19.42
CA ASN A 453 21.28 24.06 -20.66
C ASN A 453 20.26 24.13 -21.83
N GLU A 454 19.07 23.54 -21.68
CA GLU A 454 17.99 23.53 -22.68
C GLU A 454 17.10 24.79 -22.64
N ARG A 455 17.47 25.80 -21.85
CA ARG A 455 16.82 27.12 -21.80
C ARG A 455 17.64 28.26 -22.41
N LYS A 456 18.46 28.00 -23.45
CA LYS A 456 18.91 29.08 -24.35
C LYS A 456 17.85 29.35 -25.43
N GLY A 457 16.71 29.89 -25.03
CA GLY A 457 15.62 30.23 -25.95
C GLY A 457 14.68 31.25 -25.30
N LYS A 458 14.97 32.53 -25.57
CA LYS A 458 14.16 33.75 -25.40
C LYS A 458 13.07 33.74 -24.31
N ILE A 459 13.44 34.31 -23.16
CA ILE A 459 12.52 35.15 -22.40
C ILE A 459 12.54 36.50 -23.12
N ASP A 460 11.61 36.74 -24.04
CA ASP A 460 11.32 38.11 -24.46
C ASP A 460 10.41 38.73 -23.40
N SER A 461 10.97 39.71 -22.70
CA SER A 461 10.29 40.65 -21.83
C SER A 461 9.28 41.49 -22.61
N CYS A 462 8.01 41.44 -22.21
CA CYS A 462 7.07 42.56 -22.15
C CYS A 462 5.80 42.13 -21.42
#